data_AF-A0A7L4RRI6-F1
#
_entry.id   AF-A0A7L4RRI6-F1
#
_cell.length_a   1.000
_cell.length_b   1.000
_cell.length_c   1.000
_cell.angle_alpha   90.00
_cell.angle_beta   90.00
_cell.angle_gamma   90.00
#
_symmetry.space_group_name_H-M   'P 1'
#
loop_
_entity.id
_entity.type
_entity.pdbx_description
1 polymer ?
#
loop_
_entity_poly.entity_id
_entity_poly.type
_entity_poly.pdbx_seq_one_letter_code
_entity_poly.pdbx_strand_id
1 'polypeptide(L)'
;MIGKKIKSVDFGLLSPEIVRKMSVVRIVTPDTYSDDGYPIEGGLMDLRLGVIDPGLRCKTCGQRMNVCPGHFGSIELVRPVVHIGYVKMIIT
;
A
#
# COMPACT_ATOMS: atom_id res chain seq x y z
N MET A 1 -8.73 -10.45 29.12
CA MET A 1 -8.13 -10.60 27.77
C MET A 1 -6.67 -10.97 27.93
N ILE A 2 -6.27 -12.18 27.53
CA ILE A 2 -4.84 -12.54 27.47
C ILE A 2 -4.34 -12.07 26.10
N GLY A 3 -3.52 -11.01 26.09
CA GLY A 3 -2.91 -10.50 24.86
C GLY A 3 -1.93 -11.51 24.29
N LYS A 4 -2.00 -11.78 22.97
CA LYS A 4 -0.99 -12.59 22.30
C LYS A 4 0.34 -11.82 22.32
N LYS A 5 1.44 -12.52 22.66
CA LYS A 5 2.80 -11.99 22.57
C LYS A 5 3.46 -12.45 21.28
N ILE A 6 4.27 -11.57 20.69
CA ILE A 6 5.08 -11.91 19.52
C ILE A 6 6.21 -12.84 19.98
N LYS A 7 6.34 -14.01 19.34
CA LYS A 7 7.38 -15.00 19.66
C LYS A 7 8.66 -14.77 18.87
N SER A 8 8.53 -14.54 17.57
CA SER A 8 9.63 -14.35 16.62
C SER A 8 9.16 -13.55 15.41
N VAL A 9 10.10 -13.11 14.58
CA VAL A 9 9.87 -12.48 13.28
C VAL A 9 10.74 -13.19 12.26
N ASP A 10 10.12 -13.75 11.22
CA ASP A 10 10.82 -14.44 10.14
C ASP A 10 10.93 -13.50 8.94
N PHE A 11 12.17 -13.15 8.58
CA PHE A 11 12.43 -12.25 7.47
C PHE A 11 12.47 -13.01 6.14
N GLY A 12 12.02 -12.37 5.08
CA GLY A 12 12.02 -12.93 3.73
C GLY A 12 11.73 -11.87 2.67
N LEU A 13 11.67 -12.31 1.41
CA LEU A 13 11.30 -11.46 0.29
C LEU A 13 9.79 -11.56 0.03
N LEU A 14 9.17 -10.42 -0.26
CA LEU A 14 7.79 -10.39 -0.71
C LEU A 14 7.71 -10.85 -2.16
N SER A 15 6.99 -11.95 -2.42
CA SER A 15 6.71 -12.38 -3.78
C SER A 15 5.71 -11.42 -4.45
N PRO A 16 5.73 -11.30 -5.79
CA PRO A 16 4.75 -10.49 -6.51
C PRO A 16 3.29 -10.88 -6.20
N GLU A 17 3.04 -12.17 -5.97
CA GLU A 17 1.72 -12.68 -5.59
C GLU A 17 1.27 -12.19 -4.21
N ILE A 18 2.18 -12.20 -3.22
CA ILE A 18 1.89 -11.67 -1.88
C ILE A 18 1.60 -10.17 -1.95
N VAL A 19 2.42 -9.41 -2.69
CA VAL A 19 2.20 -7.96 -2.88
C VAL A 19 0.82 -7.68 -3.49
N ARG A 20 0.43 -8.42 -4.54
CA ARG A 20 -0.91 -8.28 -5.14
C ARG A 20 -2.03 -8.65 -4.19
N LYS A 21 -1.87 -9.72 -3.40
CA LYS A 21 -2.88 -10.17 -2.43
C LYS A 21 -3.06 -9.20 -1.25
N MET A 22 -1.97 -8.55 -0.82
CA MET A 22 -2.01 -7.54 0.24
C MET A 22 -2.56 -6.19 -0.25
N SER A 23 -2.49 -5.93 -1.55
CA SER A 23 -2.91 -4.68 -2.16
C SER A 23 -4.42 -4.57 -2.25
N VAL A 24 -4.97 -3.45 -1.78
CA VAL A 24 -6.41 -3.14 -1.87
C VAL A 24 -6.76 -2.38 -3.15
N VAL A 25 -5.75 -1.82 -3.82
CA VAL A 25 -5.90 -1.07 -5.07
C VAL A 25 -4.64 -1.13 -5.91
N ARG A 26 -4.84 -1.31 -7.22
CA ARG A 26 -3.79 -1.10 -8.22
C ARG A 26 -3.76 0.37 -8.63
N ILE A 27 -2.62 1.01 -8.45
CA ILE A 27 -2.38 2.40 -8.85
C ILE A 27 -2.08 2.44 -10.34
N VAL A 28 -2.79 3.30 -11.06
CA VAL A 28 -2.74 3.41 -12.53
C VAL A 28 -2.50 4.82 -13.03
N THR A 29 -2.74 5.85 -12.21
CA THR A 29 -2.41 7.24 -12.52
C THR A 29 -1.48 7.83 -11.45
N PRO A 30 -0.51 8.68 -11.83
CA PRO A 30 0.31 9.43 -10.88
C PRO A 30 -0.44 10.59 -10.20
N ASP A 31 -1.64 10.94 -10.69
CA ASP A 31 -2.38 12.08 -10.17
C ASP A 31 -2.85 11.84 -8.73
N THR A 32 -2.85 12.90 -7.92
CA THR A 32 -3.24 12.86 -6.51
C THR A 32 -4.69 13.30 -6.32
N TYR A 33 -5.02 14.49 -6.81
CA TYR A 33 -6.33 15.11 -6.66
C TYR A 33 -6.84 15.61 -8.02
N SER A 34 -8.16 15.60 -8.20
CA SER A 34 -8.83 16.23 -9.34
C SER A 34 -8.86 17.75 -9.19
N ASP A 35 -9.30 18.44 -10.24
CA ASP A 35 -9.38 19.91 -10.29
C ASP A 35 -10.31 20.51 -9.20
N ASP A 36 -11.23 19.72 -8.67
CA ASP A 36 -12.13 20.07 -7.55
C ASP A 36 -11.51 19.79 -6.16
N GLY A 37 -10.28 19.30 -6.11
CA GLY A 37 -9.55 18.97 -4.89
C GLY A 37 -9.93 17.61 -4.28
N TYR A 38 -10.73 16.78 -4.96
CA TYR A 38 -11.10 15.46 -4.46
C TYR A 38 -10.07 14.38 -4.84
N PRO A 39 -9.83 13.36 -4.00
CA PRO A 39 -8.92 12.27 -4.37
C PRO A 39 -9.40 11.45 -5.57
N ILE A 40 -8.47 11.10 -6.46
CA ILE A 40 -8.77 10.35 -7.68
C ILE A 40 -8.73 8.83 -7.40
N GLU A 41 -9.72 8.10 -7.91
CA GLU A 41 -9.70 6.63 -7.86
C GLU A 41 -8.59 6.04 -8.75
N GLY A 42 -7.81 5.11 -8.20
CA GLY A 42 -6.64 4.54 -8.86
C GLY A 42 -5.43 5.48 -8.91
N GLY A 43 -5.52 6.65 -8.28
CA GLY A 43 -4.42 7.59 -8.06
C GLY A 43 -3.70 7.40 -6.74
N LEU A 44 -2.71 8.24 -6.47
CA LEU A 44 -1.86 8.12 -5.27
C LEU A 44 -2.61 8.40 -3.95
N MET A 45 -3.72 9.14 -4.01
CA MET A 45 -4.56 9.48 -2.84
C MET A 45 -5.86 8.66 -2.79
N ASP A 46 -5.95 7.52 -3.48
CA ASP A 46 -7.15 6.68 -3.48
C ASP A 46 -7.59 6.36 -2.04
N LEU A 47 -8.86 6.67 -1.74
CA LEU A 47 -9.44 6.54 -0.40
C LEU A 47 -9.43 5.11 0.16
N ARG A 48 -9.16 4.10 -0.66
CA ARG A 48 -8.94 2.73 -0.22
C ARG A 48 -7.60 2.55 0.49
N LEU A 49 -6.59 3.37 0.20
CA LEU A 49 -5.26 3.32 0.85
C LEU A 49 -5.28 3.85 2.29
N GLY A 50 -6.28 4.65 2.62
CA GLY A 50 -6.41 5.31 3.91
C GLY A 50 -6.95 6.73 3.73
N VAL A 51 -7.12 7.44 4.84
CA VAL A 51 -7.56 8.83 4.83
C VAL A 51 -6.76 9.67 5.81
N ILE A 52 -6.41 10.87 5.38
CA ILE A 52 -5.76 11.91 6.20
C ILE A 52 -6.64 13.17 6.33
N ASP A 53 -7.75 13.23 5.60
CA ASP A 53 -8.71 14.32 5.72
C ASP A 53 -9.76 13.96 6.80
N PRO A 54 -9.96 14.81 7.83
CA PRO A 54 -10.96 14.59 8.87
C PRO A 54 -12.41 14.44 8.35
N GLY A 55 -12.71 15.05 7.20
CA GLY A 55 -14.03 15.00 6.57
C GLY A 55 -14.30 13.70 5.80
N LEU A 56 -13.28 12.89 5.56
CA LEU A 56 -13.37 11.68 4.73
C LEU A 56 -13.30 10.40 5.57
N ARG A 57 -13.74 9.29 4.96
CA ARG A 57 -13.67 7.94 5.52
C ARG A 57 -12.95 7.03 4.55
N CYS A 58 -12.15 6.12 5.09
CA CYS A 58 -11.45 5.13 4.27
C CYS A 58 -12.46 4.18 3.60
N LYS A 59 -12.33 4.00 2.28
CA LYS A 59 -13.19 3.10 1.50
C LYS A 59 -12.93 1.60 1.77
N THR A 60 -11.80 1.25 2.41
CA THR A 60 -11.45 -0.13 2.75
C THR A 60 -11.96 -0.55 4.13
N CYS A 61 -11.68 0.23 5.17
CA CYS A 61 -12.04 -0.13 6.55
C CYS A 61 -13.19 0.70 7.14
N GLY A 62 -13.66 1.75 6.46
CA GLY A 62 -14.75 2.62 6.93
C GLY A 62 -14.38 3.58 8.07
N GLN A 63 -13.13 3.53 8.55
CA GLN A 63 -12.64 4.35 9.65
C GLN A 63 -12.27 5.77 9.22
N ARG A 64 -12.24 6.69 10.20
CA ARG A 64 -11.71 8.05 10.04
C ARG A 64 -10.20 8.07 10.24
N MET A 65 -9.55 9.19 9.90
CA MET A 65 -8.09 9.39 9.95
C MET A 65 -7.42 8.81 11.20
N ASN A 66 -7.90 9.16 12.40
CA ASN A 66 -7.23 8.79 13.67
C ASN A 66 -7.28 7.29 14.00
N VAL A 67 -8.13 6.51 13.32
CA VAL A 67 -8.37 5.09 13.62
C VAL A 67 -7.96 4.19 12.45
N CYS A 68 -7.82 4.74 11.25
CA CYS A 68 -7.43 4.00 10.07
C CYS A 68 -5.94 3.61 10.15
N PRO A 69 -5.59 2.30 10.09
CA PRO A 69 -4.19 1.86 10.15
C PRO A 69 -3.43 2.06 8.82
N GLY A 70 -4.13 2.40 7.74
CA GLY A 70 -3.59 2.43 6.39
C GLY A 70 -3.68 1.08 5.68
N HIS A 71 -3.64 1.12 4.36
CA HIS A 71 -3.79 -0.05 3.50
C HIS A 71 -2.82 0.02 2.32
N PHE A 72 -2.19 -1.10 2.00
CA PHE A 72 -1.22 -1.16 0.91
C PHE A 72 -1.91 -1.08 -0.45
N GLY A 73 -1.30 -0.35 -1.37
CA GLY A 73 -1.57 -0.42 -2.81
C GLY A 73 -0.40 -1.09 -3.53
N SER A 74 -0.56 -1.29 -4.84
CA SER A 74 0.51 -1.82 -5.69
C SER A 74 0.52 -1.16 -7.07
N ILE A 75 1.72 -1.08 -7.66
CA ILE A 75 1.94 -0.68 -9.05
C ILE A 75 2.46 -1.91 -9.79
N GLU A 76 1.86 -2.25 -10.92
CA GLU A 76 2.39 -3.27 -11.81
C GLU A 76 3.48 -2.66 -12.68
N LEU A 77 4.72 -3.12 -12.47
CA LEU A 77 5.84 -2.68 -13.29
C LEU A 77 5.75 -3.33 -14.67
N VAL A 78 5.85 -2.51 -15.72
CA VAL A 78 5.80 -2.99 -17.11
C VAL A 78 7.00 -3.85 -17.49
N ARG A 79 8.11 -3.72 -16.76
CA ARG A 79 9.35 -4.50 -16.94
C ARG A 79 9.96 -4.81 -15.57
N PRO A 80 10.70 -5.93 -15.44
CA PRO A 80 11.41 -6.23 -14.21
C PRO A 80 12.49 -5.17 -13.93
N VAL A 81 12.64 -4.83 -12.64
CA VAL A 81 13.64 -3.88 -12.15
C VAL A 81 14.48 -4.58 -11.09
N VAL A 82 15.80 -4.50 -11.22
CA VAL A 82 16.72 -5.06 -10.22
C VAL A 82 16.68 -4.19 -8.96
N HIS A 83 16.35 -4.80 -7.83
CA HIS A 83 16.38 -4.11 -6.54
C HIS A 83 17.83 -3.89 -6.10
N ILE A 84 18.24 -2.62 -5.93
CA ILE A 84 19.62 -2.20 -5.67
C ILE A 84 20.26 -2.93 -4.46
N GLY A 85 19.45 -3.22 -3.43
CA GLY A 85 19.90 -3.95 -2.24
C GLY A 85 20.37 -5.38 -2.49
N TYR A 86 20.01 -6.00 -3.63
CA TYR A 86 20.37 -7.38 -3.97
C TYR A 86 21.42 -7.48 -5.07
N VAL A 87 21.93 -6.36 -5.60
CA VAL A 87 22.86 -6.36 -6.75
C VAL A 87 24.10 -7.20 -6.49
N LYS A 88 24.71 -7.11 -5.29
CA LYS A 88 25.89 -7.93 -4.92
C LYS A 88 25.60 -9.43 -4.91
N MET A 89 24.40 -9.83 -4.51
CA MET A 89 23.99 -11.24 -4.46
C MET A 89 23.68 -11.82 -5.85
N ILE A 90 23.31 -10.97 -6.80
CA ILE A 90 22.96 -11.41 -8.16
C ILE A 90 24.21 -11.52 -9.05
N ILE A 91 25.20 -10.66 -8.85
CA ILE A 91 26.40 -10.58 -9.69
C ILE A 91 27.51 -11.56 -9.23
N THR A 92 27.42 -12.06 -7.99
CA THR A 92 28.37 -13.07 -7.46
C THR A 92 27.97 -14.46 -7.91
#